data_AF-A0A2M7WFV9-F1
#
_entry.id   AF-A0A2M7WFV9-F1
#
_cell.length_a   1.000
_cell.length_b   1.000
_cell.length_c   1.000
_cell.angle_alpha   90.00
_cell.angle_beta   90.00
_cell.angle_gamma   90.00
#
_symmetry.space_group_name_H-M   'P 1'
#
loop_
_entity.id
_entity.type
_entity.pdbx_description
1 polymer ?
#
loop_
_entity_poly.entity_id
_entity_poly.type
_entity_poly.pdbx_seq_one_letter_code
_entity_poly.pdbx_strand_id
1 'polypeptide(L)'
;MALATLRPNVVDFLQVTAAGPEGNYQIEELFIKHDSALANKMLRDTDMRAKFGITILGIRKPDKTMVRNPSAETKIESGDIIILLGASEQLEKLGEI
;
A
#
# COMPACT_ATOMS: atom_id res chain seq x y z
N MET A 1 -4.87 -27.17 -3.50
CA MET A 1 -4.63 -26.44 -4.77
C MET A 1 -5.91 -26.30 -5.60
N ALA A 2 -7.00 -25.75 -5.05
CA ALA A 2 -8.24 -25.54 -5.81
C ALA A 2 -8.30 -24.14 -6.46
N LEU A 3 -7.67 -23.14 -5.82
CA LEU A 3 -7.69 -21.75 -6.28
C LEU A 3 -6.83 -21.52 -7.54
N ALA A 4 -5.70 -22.24 -7.64
CA ALA A 4 -4.78 -22.15 -8.79
C ALA A 4 -5.40 -22.71 -10.08
N THR A 5 -6.28 -23.71 -9.99
CA THR A 5 -6.96 -24.29 -11.16
C THR A 5 -8.02 -23.35 -11.73
N LEU A 6 -8.71 -22.58 -10.87
CA LEU A 6 -9.80 -21.70 -11.29
C LEU A 6 -9.31 -20.29 -11.68
N ARG A 7 -8.20 -19.84 -11.11
CA ARG A 7 -7.64 -18.49 -11.36
C ARG A 7 -6.10 -18.53 -11.40
N PRO A 8 -5.51 -19.23 -12.39
CA PRO A 8 -4.05 -19.39 -12.48
C PRO A 8 -3.33 -18.04 -12.47
N ASN A 9 -3.79 -17.08 -13.27
CA ASN A 9 -3.18 -15.75 -13.37
C ASN A 9 -3.18 -14.95 -12.05
N VAL A 10 -4.14 -15.20 -11.15
CA VAL A 10 -4.19 -14.53 -9.83
C VAL A 10 -3.15 -15.12 -8.90
N VAL A 11 -2.94 -16.44 -8.98
CA VAL A 11 -1.92 -17.13 -8.19
C VAL A 11 -0.52 -16.78 -8.70
N ASP A 12 -0.32 -16.75 -10.02
CA ASP A 12 0.95 -16.33 -10.63
C ASP A 12 1.31 -14.90 -10.19
N PHE A 13 0.35 -13.96 -10.24
CA PHE A 13 0.55 -12.59 -9.78
C PHE A 13 0.95 -12.50 -8.30
N LEU A 14 0.35 -13.32 -7.42
CA LEU A 14 0.70 -13.40 -5.99
C LEU A 14 2.01 -14.16 -5.71
N GLN A 15 2.55 -14.90 -6.68
CA GLN A 15 3.82 -15.63 -6.55
C GLN A 15 5.02 -14.83 -7.08
N VAL A 16 4.81 -13.99 -8.09
CA VAL A 16 5.84 -13.08 -8.65
C VAL A 16 6.36 -12.08 -7.60
N THR A 17 5.57 -11.79 -6.56
CA THR A 17 5.95 -10.94 -5.42
C THR A 17 6.95 -11.58 -4.46
N ALA A 18 7.19 -12.91 -4.53
CA ALA A 18 7.97 -13.62 -3.52
C ALA A 18 9.41 -13.99 -3.95
N ALA A 19 9.71 -14.20 -5.24
CA ALA A 19 11.05 -14.59 -5.70
C ALA A 19 11.23 -14.60 -7.25
N GLY A 20 11.02 -13.47 -7.95
CA GLY A 20 11.16 -13.41 -9.42
C GLY A 20 12.00 -12.23 -9.93
N PRO A 21 12.66 -12.35 -11.10
CA PRO A 21 13.47 -11.29 -11.71
C PRO A 21 12.65 -10.10 -12.24
N GLU A 22 11.33 -10.22 -12.29
CA GLU A 22 10.42 -9.11 -12.61
C GLU A 22 9.92 -8.45 -11.32
N GLY A 23 10.78 -7.63 -10.71
CA GLY A 23 10.46 -6.65 -9.68
C GLY A 23 9.71 -7.19 -8.46
N ASN A 24 10.42 -7.40 -7.34
CA ASN A 24 9.83 -7.78 -6.05
C ASN A 24 8.78 -6.74 -5.60
N TYR A 25 7.52 -6.96 -5.94
CA TYR A 25 6.40 -6.22 -5.38
C TYR A 25 6.12 -6.77 -3.99
N GLN A 26 6.02 -5.90 -2.99
CA GLN A 26 5.82 -6.28 -1.60
C GLN A 26 4.63 -5.54 -1.01
N ILE A 27 4.04 -6.16 0.00
CA ILE A 27 3.01 -5.52 0.83
C ILE A 27 3.68 -5.07 2.11
N GLU A 28 3.57 -3.78 2.42
CA GLU A 28 4.19 -3.16 3.59
C GLU A 28 3.18 -2.32 4.40
N GLU A 29 3.51 -2.09 5.67
CA GLU A 29 2.76 -1.21 6.56
C GLU A 29 3.53 0.10 6.79
N LEU A 30 2.88 1.24 6.54
CA LEU A 30 3.42 2.57 6.83
C LEU A 30 2.66 3.23 7.97
N PHE A 31 3.35 3.51 9.07
CA PHE A 31 2.78 4.25 10.20
C PHE A 31 2.91 5.76 9.99
N ILE A 32 1.79 6.48 10.02
CA ILE A 32 1.76 7.93 9.82
C ILE A 32 2.04 8.65 11.13
N LYS A 33 3.26 9.17 11.26
CA LYS A 33 3.64 10.00 12.40
C LYS A 33 2.93 11.37 12.39
N HIS A 34 2.95 12.06 13.52
CA HIS A 34 2.34 13.38 13.67
C HIS A 34 2.98 14.47 12.78
N ASP A 35 4.27 14.33 12.51
CA ASP A 35 5.10 15.22 11.68
C ASP A 35 5.20 14.76 10.22
N SER A 36 4.54 13.65 9.84
CA SER A 36 4.57 13.13 8.48
C SER A 36 3.98 14.12 7.49
N ALA A 37 4.64 14.27 6.34
CA ALA A 37 4.15 15.10 5.23
C ALA A 37 2.82 14.60 4.62
N LEU A 38 2.41 13.37 4.96
CA LEU A 38 1.15 12.75 4.53
C LEU A 38 0.00 12.99 5.53
N ALA A 39 0.30 13.39 6.76
CA ALA A 39 -0.72 13.62 7.78
C ALA A 39 -1.66 14.76 7.37
N ASN A 40 -2.96 14.58 7.64
CA ASN A 40 -4.04 15.51 7.32
C ASN A 40 -4.30 15.78 5.83
N LYS A 41 -3.68 15.04 4.91
CA LYS A 41 -3.95 15.14 3.46
C LYS A 41 -5.02 14.14 3.02
N MET A 42 -5.76 14.46 1.96
CA MET A 42 -6.55 13.46 1.26
C MET A 42 -5.65 12.61 0.38
N LEU A 43 -6.01 11.35 0.15
CA LEU A 43 -5.25 10.46 -0.74
C LEU A 43 -5.01 11.07 -2.12
N ARG A 44 -6.01 11.77 -2.69
CA ARG A 44 -5.87 12.46 -3.98
C ARG A 44 -4.75 13.51 -4.01
N ASP A 45 -4.46 14.14 -2.86
CA ASP A 45 -3.47 15.22 -2.78
C ASP A 45 -2.04 14.69 -2.56
N THR A 46 -1.89 13.39 -2.32
CA THR A 46 -0.59 12.76 -2.08
C THR A 46 0.10 12.29 -3.35
N ASP A 47 -0.65 12.11 -4.44
CA ASP A 47 -0.18 11.52 -5.71
C ASP A 47 0.56 10.17 -5.53
N MET A 48 0.23 9.37 -4.51
CA MET A 48 1.01 8.18 -4.12
C MET A 48 1.29 7.22 -5.29
N ARG A 49 0.26 6.97 -6.11
CA ARG A 49 0.39 6.11 -7.29
C ARG A 49 1.24 6.74 -8.40
N ALA A 50 1.09 8.04 -8.66
CA ALA A 50 1.79 8.71 -9.75
C ALA A 50 3.25 9.02 -9.40
N LYS A 51 3.53 9.41 -8.15
CA LYS A 51 4.88 9.77 -7.68
C LYS A 51 5.72 8.56 -7.30
N PHE A 52 5.11 7.59 -6.62
CA PHE A 52 5.86 6.47 -6.03
C PHE A 52 5.52 5.12 -6.66
N GLY A 53 4.55 5.03 -7.58
CA GLY A 53 4.15 3.76 -8.19
C GLY A 53 3.43 2.81 -7.22
N ILE A 54 2.95 3.33 -6.09
CA ILE A 54 2.43 2.53 -4.98
C ILE A 54 0.90 2.54 -4.96
N THR A 55 0.34 1.39 -4.63
CA THR A 55 -1.10 1.18 -4.48
C THR A 55 -1.45 1.05 -3.01
N ILE A 56 -2.44 1.82 -2.56
CA ILE A 56 -2.95 1.72 -1.19
C ILE A 56 -4.06 0.68 -1.16
N LEU A 57 -3.88 -0.36 -0.34
CA LEU A 57 -4.85 -1.45 -0.20
C LEU A 57 -5.86 -1.17 0.93
N GLY A 58 -5.42 -0.48 1.98
CA GLY A 58 -6.23 -0.19 3.16
C GLY A 58 -5.58 0.78 4.13
N ILE A 59 -6.39 1.31 5.05
CA ILE A 59 -5.95 2.17 6.14
C ILE A 59 -6.57 1.65 7.43
N ARG A 60 -5.73 1.32 8.41
CA ARG A 60 -6.14 0.99 9.77
C ARG A 60 -6.04 2.25 10.62
N LYS A 61 -7.18 2.68 11.14
CA LYS A 61 -7.30 3.85 12.04
C LYS A 61 -6.84 3.49 13.47
N PRO A 62 -6.48 4.46 14.31
CA PRO A 62 -6.07 4.23 15.71
C PRO A 62 -7.14 3.54 16.57
N ASP A 63 -8.41 3.74 16.25
CA ASP A 63 -9.57 3.10 16.89
C ASP A 63 -9.78 1.63 16.44
N LYS A 64 -8.85 1.09 15.64
CA LYS A 64 -8.87 -0.25 15.02
C LYS A 64 -9.88 -0.41 13.88
N THR A 65 -10.54 0.66 13.44
CA THR A 65 -11.39 0.63 12.25
C THR A 65 -10.53 0.40 11.00
N MET A 66 -10.97 -0.51 10.13
CA MET A 66 -10.28 -0.83 8.88
C MET A 66 -11.03 -0.24 7.68
N VAL A 67 -10.44 0.76 7.04
CA VAL A 67 -10.91 1.29 5.76
C VAL A 67 -10.30 0.44 4.65
N ARG A 68 -11.13 -0.36 3.98
CA ARG A 68 -10.72 -1.21 2.85
C ARG A 68 -10.94 -0.48 1.54
N ASN A 69 -10.01 -0.59 0.61
CA ASN A 69 -10.07 0.09 -0.69
C ASN A 69 -10.39 1.59 -0.54
N PRO A 70 -9.52 2.35 0.15
CA PRO A 70 -9.79 3.76 0.45
C PRO A 70 -9.92 4.56 -0.84
N SER A 71 -10.93 5.43 -0.88
CA SER A 71 -11.17 6.32 -2.03
C SER A 71 -10.22 7.52 -2.00
N ALA A 72 -10.15 8.24 -3.12
CA ALA A 72 -9.34 9.45 -3.26
C ALA A 72 -9.68 10.55 -2.22
N GLU A 73 -10.91 10.55 -1.70
CA GLU A 73 -11.40 11.47 -0.67
C GLU A 73 -11.07 11.01 0.76
N THR A 74 -10.46 9.83 0.93
CA THR A 74 -10.08 9.33 2.25
C THR A 74 -8.99 10.21 2.82
N LYS A 75 -9.22 10.77 4.02
CA LYS A 75 -8.25 11.57 4.74
C LYS A 75 -7.28 10.67 5.51
N ILE A 76 -6.00 10.90 5.31
CA ILE A 76 -4.92 10.31 6.11
C ILE A 76 -4.81 11.11 7.40
N GLU A 77 -4.78 10.42 8.53
CA GLU A 77 -4.64 11.01 9.85
C GLU A 77 -3.39 10.48 10.54
N SER A 78 -2.84 11.28 11.46
CA SER A 78 -1.73 10.83 12.29
C SER A 78 -2.15 9.65 13.16
N GLY A 79 -1.29 8.65 13.26
CA GLY A 79 -1.58 7.38 13.93
C GLY A 79 -2.18 6.32 13.01
N ASP A 80 -2.54 6.67 11.76
CA ASP A 80 -2.98 5.69 10.78
C ASP A 80 -1.85 4.72 10.43
N ILE A 81 -2.23 3.46 10.17
CA ILE A 81 -1.36 2.48 9.51
C ILE A 81 -1.91 2.26 8.10
N ILE A 82 -1.14 2.64 7.09
CA ILE A 82 -1.49 2.46 5.68
C ILE A 82 -0.87 1.15 5.19
N ILE A 83 -1.68 0.31 4.56
CA ILE A 83 -1.24 -0.94 3.93
C ILE A 83 -0.99 -0.65 2.45
N LEU A 84 0.24 -0.85 2.01
CA LEU A 84 0.76 -0.46 0.70
C LEU A 84 1.17 -1.69 -0.11
N LEU A 85 1.05 -1.61 -1.43
CA LEU A 85 1.63 -2.55 -2.40
C LEU A 85 2.48 -1.77 -3.39
N GLY A 86 3.75 -2.14 -3.55
CA GLY A 86 4.67 -1.50 -4.49
C GLY A 86 5.93 -2.31 -4.69
N ALA A 87 6.79 -1.91 -5.64
CA ALA A 87 8.10 -2.53 -5.80
C ALA A 87 9.01 -2.18 -4.61
N SER A 88 9.90 -3.08 -4.19
CA SER A 88 10.81 -2.85 -3.05
C SER A 88 11.55 -1.50 -3.13
N GLU A 89 12.11 -1.16 -4.30
CA GLU A 89 12.83 0.11 -4.53
C GLU A 89 11.96 1.36 -4.33
N GLN A 90 10.65 1.24 -4.55
CA GLN A 90 9.70 2.33 -4.36
C GLN A 90 9.27 2.46 -2.90
N LEU A 91 9.13 1.31 -2.21
CA LEU A 91 8.78 1.26 -0.80
C LEU A 91 9.93 1.77 0.09
N GLU A 92 11.18 1.51 -0.27
CA GLU A 92 12.35 2.07 0.42
C GLU A 92 12.31 3.61 0.45
N LYS A 93 11.90 4.25 -0.65
CA LYS A 93 11.79 5.72 -0.74
C LYS A 93 10.71 6.32 0.18
N LEU A 94 9.76 5.51 0.65
CA LEU A 94 8.72 5.97 1.58
C LEU A 94 9.14 5.91 3.04
N GLY A 95 10.09 5.05 3.39
CA GLY A 95 10.63 4.98 4.76
C GLY A 95 11.35 6.26 5.19
N GLU A 96 11.69 7.13 4.23
CA GLU A 96 12.41 8.39 4.42
C GLU A 96 11.49 9.62 4.58
N ILE A 97 10.16 9.47 4.50
CA ILE A 97 9.15 10.56 4.52
C ILE A 97 8.26 10.51 5.77
#